data_AF-A0A2H5F429-F1
#
_entry.id   AF-A0A2H5F429-F1
#
_cell.length_a   1.000
_cell.length_b   1.000
_cell.length_c   1.000
_cell.angle_alpha   90.00
_cell.angle_beta   90.00
_cell.angle_gamma   90.00
#
_symmetry.space_group_name_H-M   'P 1'
#
loop_
_entity.id
_entity.type
_entity.pdbx_description
1 polymer ?
#
loop_
_entity_poly.entity_id
_entity_poly.type
_entity_poly.pdbx_seq_one_letter_code
_entity_poly.pdbx_strand_id
1 'polypeptide(L)' 'MIELFFITCLADAPDVCQPHSLLFEEQNGLFTCMLQGQNELARWVEAHPKDRVREWKCRVAGQDQRKT' A
#
# COMPACT_ATOMS: atom_id res chain seq x y z
N MET A 1 5.71 -10.16 10.16
CA MET A 1 4.47 -9.56 9.64
C MET A 1 4.68 -9.10 8.20
N ILE A 2 3.63 -9.18 7.37
CA ILE A 2 3.65 -8.73 5.98
C ILE A 2 2.89 -7.41 5.90
N GLU A 3 3.24 -6.55 4.94
CA GLU A 3 2.50 -5.33 4.68
C GLU A 3 2.21 -5.15 3.18
N LEU A 4 1.04 -4.57 2.90
CA LEU A 4 0.76 -3.90 1.65
C LEU A 4 1.28 -2.47 1.78
N PHE A 5 2.40 -2.19 1.15
CA PHE A 5 2.95 -0.84 1.04
C PHE A 5 2.51 -0.22 -0.28
N PHE A 6 2.06 1.03 -0.25
CA PHE A 6 1.66 1.75 -1.45
C PHE A 6 1.87 3.25 -1.29
N ILE A 7 2.02 3.92 -2.43
CA ILE A 7 2.15 5.38 -2.49
C ILE A 7 0.91 5.92 -3.16
N THR A 8 0.31 6.92 -2.53
CA THR A 8 -0.75 7.74 -3.12
C THR A 8 -0.20 9.11 -3.48
N CYS A 9 -0.78 9.77 -4.47
CA CYS A 9 -0.59 11.18 -4.72
C CYS A 9 -1.95 11.87 -4.86
N LEU A 10 -2.01 13.17 -4.55
CA LEU A 10 -3.25 13.94 -4.70
C LEU A 10 -3.64 14.08 -6.17
N ALA A 11 -4.92 13.95 -6.48
CA ALA A 11 -5.46 14.02 -7.83
C ALA A 11 -5.35 15.43 -8.43
N ASP A 12 -5.45 16.46 -7.60
CA ASP A 12 -5.31 17.88 -7.96
C ASP A 12 -3.87 18.41 -7.79
N ALA A 13 -3.00 17.67 -7.12
CA ALA A 13 -1.58 17.97 -6.97
C ALA A 13 -0.72 16.69 -7.06
N PRO A 14 -0.47 16.15 -8.28
CA PRO A 14 0.19 14.85 -8.47
C PRO A 14 1.62 14.73 -7.93
N ASP A 15 2.26 15.86 -7.64
CA ASP A 15 3.60 15.92 -7.02
C ASP A 15 3.56 15.73 -5.49
N VAL A 16 2.38 15.84 -4.88
CA VAL A 16 2.18 15.66 -3.44
C VAL A 16 1.80 14.21 -3.19
N CYS A 17 2.78 13.40 -2.79
CA CYS A 17 2.62 11.96 -2.57
C CYS A 17 2.88 11.56 -1.11
N GLN A 18 2.18 10.52 -0.63
CA GLN A 18 2.31 9.99 0.72
C GLN A 18 2.45 8.46 0.71
N PRO A 19 3.38 7.89 1.51
CA PRO A 19 3.49 6.45 1.68
C PRO A 19 2.46 5.94 2.70
N HIS A 20 1.91 4.77 2.43
CA HIS A 20 0.96 4.07 3.29
C HIS A 20 1.38 2.61 3.48
N SER A 21 1.00 2.05 4.63
CA SER A 21 1.21 0.64 4.93
C SER A 21 -0.03 0.06 5.61
N LEU A 22 -0.50 -1.09 5.11
CA LEU A 22 -1.53 -1.90 5.75
C LEU A 22 -0.91 -3.23 6.16
N LEU A 23 -1.01 -3.57 7.45
CA LEU A 23 -0.42 -4.79 8.00
C LEU A 23 -1.33 -5.99 7.75
N PHE A 24 -0.70 -7.09 7.35
CA PHE A 24 -1.31 -8.40 7.19
C PHE A 24 -0.70 -9.37 8.21
N GLU A 25 -1.54 -10.23 8.76
CA GLU A 25 -1.12 -11.30 9.64
C GLU A 25 -0.16 -12.28 8.93
N GLU A 26 0.83 -12.77 9.67
CA GLU A 26 1.96 -13.52 9.11
C GLU A 26 1.53 -14.87 8.50
N GLN A 27 0.46 -15.48 9.02
CA GLN A 27 -0.06 -16.76 8.52
C GLN A 27 -0.54 -16.70 7.05
N ASN A 28 -0.80 -15.51 6.52
CA ASN A 28 -1.32 -15.35 5.17
C ASN A 28 -0.21 -15.46 4.11
N GLY A 29 1.05 -15.17 4.44
CA GLY A 29 2.16 -15.22 3.47
C GLY A 29 2.07 -14.15 2.36
N LEU A 30 3.16 -13.94 1.61
CA LEU A 30 3.24 -12.87 0.61
C LEU A 30 2.24 -13.06 -0.54
N PHE A 31 1.96 -14.30 -0.92
CA PHE A 31 1.02 -14.63 -2.00
C PHE A 31 -0.41 -14.17 -1.67
N THR A 32 -0.87 -14.39 -0.43
CA THR A 32 -2.21 -13.94 -0.02
C THR A 32 -2.30 -12.43 0.04
N CYS A 33 -1.24 -11.74 0.48
CA CYS A 33 -1.19 -10.27 0.40
C CYS A 33 -1.33 -9.79 -1.05
N MET A 34 -0.68 -10.43 -2.03
CA MET A 34 -0.81 -10.01 -3.43
C MET A 34 -2.23 -10.17 -3.99
N LEU A 35 -2.95 -11.20 -3.54
CA LEU A 35 -4.35 -11.46 -3.90
C LEU A 35 -5.30 -10.48 -3.21
N GLN A 36 -5.17 -10.30 -1.90
CA GLN A 36 -6.07 -9.45 -1.12
C GLN A 36 -5.75 -7.96 -1.26
N GLY A 37 -4.49 -7.61 -1.49
CA GLY A 37 -4.02 -6.24 -1.53
C GLY A 37 -4.68 -5.41 -2.63
N GLN A 38 -5.04 -6.03 -3.76
CA GLN A 38 -5.81 -5.35 -4.81
C GLN A 38 -7.18 -4.89 -4.32
N ASN A 39 -7.87 -5.72 -3.51
CA ASN A 39 -9.16 -5.36 -2.93
C ASN A 39 -9.02 -4.24 -1.89
N GLU A 40 -7.95 -4.28 -1.08
CA GLU A 40 -7.67 -3.20 -0.12
C GLU A 40 -7.36 -1.87 -0.81
N LEU A 41 -6.63 -1.89 -1.94
CA LEU A 41 -6.41 -0.69 -2.75
C LEU A 41 -7.70 -0.17 -3.38
N ALA A 42 -8.60 -1.06 -3.82
CA ALA A 42 -9.90 -0.65 -4.33
C ALA A 42 -10.72 0.08 -3.25
N ARG A 43 -10.82 -0.52 -2.05
CA ARG A 43 -11.46 0.10 -0.87
C ARG A 43 -10.82 1.44 -0.52
N TRP A 44 -9.49 1.54 -0.61
CA TRP A 44 -8.78 2.78 -0.36
C TRP A 44 -9.23 3.89 -1.33
N VAL A 45 -9.24 3.61 -2.63
CA VAL A 45 -9.61 4.59 -3.66
C VAL A 45 -11.07 5.04 -3.52
N GLU A 46 -11.97 4.12 -3.14
CA GLU A 46 -13.37 4.45 -2.83
C GLU A 46 -13.49 5.41 -1.63
N ALA A 47 -12.72 5.16 -0.57
CA ALA A 47 -12.72 5.99 0.64
C ALA A 47 -11.98 7.33 0.47
N HIS A 48 -11.01 7.39 -0.44
CA HIS A 48 -10.13 8.55 -0.66
C HIS A 48 -10.21 9.01 -2.13
N PRO A 49 -11.33 9.63 -2.56
CA PRO A 49 -11.55 9.95 -3.97
C PRO A 49 -10.56 10.98 -4.54
N LYS A 50 -9.91 11.75 -3.67
CA LYS A 50 -8.85 12.72 -4.02
C LYS A 50 -7.48 12.06 -4.18
N ASP A 51 -7.32 10.81 -3.78
CA ASP A 51 -6.04 10.13 -3.87
C ASP A 51 -5.98 9.27 -5.13
N ARG A 52 -4.76 9.08 -5.63
CA ARG A 52 -4.44 8.16 -6.72
C ARG A 52 -3.29 7.27 -6.31
N VAL A 53 -3.52 5.96 -6.34
CA VAL A 53 -2.45 4.97 -6.09
C VAL A 53 -1.47 5.02 -7.26
N ARG A 54 -0.19 5.29 -6.96
CA ARG A 54 0.90 5.39 -7.95
C ARG A 54 1.68 4.09 -8.09
N GLU A 55 2.04 3.49 -6.97
CA GLU A 55 2.74 2.21 -6.91
C GLU A 55 2.35 1.45 -5.64
N TRP A 56 2.46 0.12 -5.69
CA TRP A 56 2.19 -0.73 -4.54
C TRP A 56 2.98 -2.03 -4.62
N LYS A 57 3.22 -2.63 -3.45
CA LYS A 57 3.86 -3.94 -3.32
C LYS A 57 3.52 -4.58 -1.98
N CYS A 58 3.45 -5.90 -1.97
CA CYS A 58 3.51 -6.67 -0.73
C CYS A 58 4.95 -6.93 -0.33
N ARG A 59 5.31 -6.69 0.92
CA ARG A 59 6.66 -6.89 1.44
C ARG A 59 6.65 -7.32 2.90
N VAL A 60 7.79 -7.74 3.44
CA VAL A 60 7.92 -7.98 4.88
C VAL A 60 7.91 -6.62 5.59
N ALA A 61 7.08 -6.48 6.62
CA ALA A 61 6.95 -5.23 7.36
C ALA A 61 8.31 -4.77 7.91
N GLY A 62 8.59 -3.47 7.83
CA GLY A 62 9.85 -2.88 8.28
C GLY A 62 11.02 -2.98 7.30
N GLN A 63 10.81 -3.48 6.07
CA GLN A 63 11.85 -3.49 5.04
C GLN A 63 12.22 -2.09 4.50
N ASP A 64 11.38 -1.07 4.65
CA ASP A 64 11.67 0.32 4.20
C ASP A 64 12.65 1.08 5.10
N GLN A 65 12.73 0.71 6.39
CA GLN A 65 13.61 1.37 7.35
C GLN A 65 15.11 1.04 7.11
N ARG A 66 15.43 0.19 6.12
CA ARG A 66 16.79 -0.19 5.71
C ARG A 66 17.21 0.43 4.38
N LYS A 67 16.83 1.67 4.10
CA LYS A 67 17.55 2.49 3.12
C LYS A 67 18.31 3.58 3.88
N THR A 68 19.53 3.22 4.28
CA THR A 68 20.59 4.13 4.71
C THR A 68 21.21 4.82 3.50
#